data_AF-B3SEU5-F1
#
_entry.id   AF-B3SEU5-F1
#
_cell.length_a   1.000
_cell.length_b   1.000
_cell.length_c   1.000
_cell.angle_alpha   90.00
_cell.angle_beta   90.00
_cell.angle_gamma   90.00
#
_symmetry.space_group_name_H-M   'P 1'
#
loop_
_entity.id
_entity.type
_entity.pdbx_description
1 polymer ?
#
loop_
_entity_poly.entity_id
_entity_poly.type
_entity_poly.pdbx_seq_one_letter_code
_entity_poly.pdbx_strand_id
1 'polypeptide(L)' 'MVLDLDLFREDKGGNPESIRQCQRKRFKDVSLVDQVVQLDSEWRKRMYG' A
#
# COMPACT_ATOMS: atom_id res chain seq x y z
N MET A 1 2.79 -14.98 -4.16
CA MET A 1 3.48 -13.74 -4.53
C MET A 1 3.29 -12.74 -3.41
N VAL A 2 4.38 -12.36 -2.74
CA VAL A 2 4.41 -11.24 -1.78
C VAL A 2 4.66 -9.97 -2.58
N LEU A 3 3.93 -8.89 -2.30
CA LEU A 3 4.16 -7.58 -2.92
C LEU A 3 5.14 -6.80 -2.05
N ASP A 4 6.08 -6.13 -2.69
CA ASP A 4 7.03 -5.26 -2.01
C ASP A 4 6.34 -4.06 -1.39
N LEU A 5 6.76 -3.67 -0.18
CA LEU A 5 6.14 -2.56 0.54
C LEU A 5 6.36 -1.23 -0.19
N ASP A 6 7.47 -1.09 -0.93
CA ASP A 6 7.74 0.09 -1.74
C ASP A 6 6.71 0.29 -2.87
N LEU A 7 6.02 -0.76 -3.32
CA LEU A 7 4.95 -0.63 -4.31
C LEU A 7 3.73 0.14 -3.76
N PHE A 8 3.57 0.17 -2.44
CA PHE A 8 2.52 0.92 -1.75
C PHE A 8 2.93 2.36 -1.45
N ARG A 9 4.19 2.74 -1.71
CA ARG A 9 4.76 4.05 -1.37
C ARG A 9 4.98 4.90 -2.61
N GLU A 10 4.17 5.94 -2.78
CA GLU A 10 4.26 6.86 -3.92
C GLU A 10 5.63 7.57 -3.98
N ASP A 11 6.19 7.94 -2.82
CA ASP A 11 7.51 8.59 -2.70
C ASP A 11 8.68 7.71 -3.19
N LYS A 12 8.50 6.39 -3.17
CA LYS A 12 9.50 5.41 -3.66
C LYS A 12 9.26 5.00 -5.11
N GLY A 13 8.35 5.67 -5.82
CA GLY A 13 7.93 5.33 -7.18
C GLY A 13 6.90 4.19 -7.25
N GLY A 14 6.34 3.76 -6.11
CA GLY A 14 5.24 2.83 -6.04
C GLY A 14 3.91 3.43 -6.48
N ASN A 15 2.95 2.57 -6.80
CA ASN A 15 1.62 3.00 -7.24
C ASN A 15 0.52 2.16 -6.52
N PRO A 16 0.05 2.62 -5.35
CA PRO A 16 -1.00 1.92 -4.60
C PRO A 16 -2.33 1.81 -5.37
N GLU A 17 -2.62 2.73 -6.30
CA GLU A 17 -3.80 2.63 -7.18
C GLU A 17 -3.74 1.40 -8.10
N SER A 18 -2.57 1.10 -8.64
CA SER A 18 -2.38 -0.10 -9.47
C SER A 18 -2.64 -1.38 -8.67
N ILE A 19 -2.25 -1.40 -7.38
CA ILE A 19 -2.52 -2.52 -6.47
C ILE A 19 -4.01 -2.62 -6.15
N ARG A 20 -4.69 -1.49 -5.91
CA ARG A 20 -6.16 -1.46 -5.74
C ARG A 20 -6.87 -2.03 -6.96
N GLN A 21 -6.44 -1.67 -8.17
CA GLN A 21 -7.01 -2.21 -9.41
C GLN A 21 -6.76 -3.73 -9.53
N CYS A 22 -5.57 -4.22 -9.17
CA CYS A 22 -5.28 -5.64 -9.12
C CYS A 22 -6.18 -6.40 -8.12
N GLN A 23 -6.45 -5.82 -6.95
CA GLN A 23 -7.36 -6.41 -5.96
C GLN A 23 -8.81 -6.43 -6.47
N ARG A 24 -9.29 -5.35 -7.12
CA ARG A 24 -10.62 -5.34 -7.78
C ARG A 24 -10.73 -6.44 -8.83
N LYS A 25 -9.72 -6.59 -9.70
CA LYS A 25 -9.68 -7.64 -10.73
C LYS A 25 -9.69 -9.05 -10.13
N ARG A 26 -9.20 -9.20 -8.90
CA ARG A 26 -9.19 -10.47 -8.14
C ARG A 26 -10.45 -10.65 -7.29
N PHE A 27 -11.43 -9.75 -7.38
CA PHE A 27 -12.62 -9.72 -6.52
C PHE A 27 -12.27 -9.74 -5.04
N LYS A 28 -11.15 -9.10 -4.68
CA LYS A 28 -10.68 -8.94 -3.31
C LYS A 28 -10.98 -7.55 -2.81
N ASP A 29 -11.05 -7.46 -1.49
CA ASP A 29 -11.24 -6.20 -0.80
C ASP A 29 -10.07 -5.24 -1.06
N VAL A 30 -10.39 -4.05 -1.54
CA VAL A 30 -9.41 -2.99 -1.84
C VAL A 30 -9.01 -2.21 -0.60
N SER A 31 -9.84 -2.21 0.45
CA SER A 31 -9.57 -1.45 1.67
C SER A 31 -8.33 -1.97 2.40
N LEU A 32 -7.95 -3.23 2.17
CA LEU A 32 -6.66 -3.78 2.61
C LEU A 32 -5.46 -2.97 2.10
N VAL A 33 -5.54 -2.41 0.89
CA VAL A 33 -4.45 -1.57 0.35
C VAL A 33 -4.37 -0.25 1.10
N ASP A 34 -5.52 0.37 1.37
CA ASP A 34 -5.61 1.61 2.16
C ASP A 34 -5.09 1.42 3.59
N GLN A 35 -5.45 0.30 4.24
CA GLN A 35 -4.96 -0.05 5.58
C GLN A 35 -3.44 -0.19 5.61
N VAL A 36 -2.84 -0.83 4.61
CA VAL A 36 -1.37 -0.99 4.52
C VAL A 36 -0.69 0.36 4.36
N VAL A 37 -1.20 1.23 3.48
CA VAL A 37 -0.65 2.58 3.27
C VAL A 37 -0.74 3.42 4.55
N GLN A 38 -1.87 3.36 5.26
CA GLN A 38 -2.07 4.08 6.52
C GLN A 38 -1.10 3.59 7.60
N LEU A 39 -1.05 2.27 7.83
CA LEU A 39 -0.17 1.67 8.84
C LEU A 39 1.31 1.97 8.56
N ASP A 40 1.73 1.91 7.29
CA ASP A 40 3.09 2.26 6.89
C ASP A 40 3.40 3.74 7.14
N SER A 41 2.45 4.64 6.86
CA SER A 41 2.58 6.08 7.14
C SER A 41 2.69 6.36 8.64
N GLU A 42 1.84 5.72 9.46
CA GLU A 42 1.89 5.84 10.92
C GLU A 42 3.20 5.30 11.50
N TRP A 43 3.67 4.16 11.00
CA TRP A 43 4.93 3.57 11.43
C TRP A 43 6.12 4.47 11.09
N ARG A 44 6.17 5.03 9.88
CA ARG A 44 7.21 6.00 9.48
C ARG A 44 7.17 7.26 10.34
N LYS A 45 5.98 7.80 10.62
CA LYS A 45 5.83 8.95 11.51
C LYS A 45 6.37 8.69 12.91
N ARG A 46 6.24 7.46 13.43
CA ARG A 46 6.82 7.07 14.74
C ARG A 46 8.31 6.81 14.70
N MET A 47 8.86 6.35 13.57
CA MET A 47 10.29 6.06 13.42
C MET A 47 11.14 7.30 13.14
N TYR A 48 10.59 8.28 12.42
CA TYR A 48 11.28 9.52 12.04
C TYR A 48 10.78 10.76 12.81
N GLY A 49 9.85 10.57 13.74
CA GLY A 49 9.27 11.62 14.58
C GLY A 49 9.84 11.65 15.98
#